data_AF-A0A7S3ICV9-F1
#
_entry.id   AF-A0A7S3ICV9-F1
#
_cell.length_a   1.000
_cell.length_b   1.000
_cell.length_c   1.000
_cell.angle_alpha   90.00
_cell.angle_beta   90.00
_cell.angle_gamma   90.00
#
_symmetry.space_group_name_H-M   'P 1'
#
loop_
_entity.id
_entity.type
_entity.pdbx_description
1 polymer ?
#
loop_
_entity_poly.entity_id
_entity_poly.type
_entity_poly.pdbx_seq_one_letter_code
_entity_poly.pdbx_strand_id
1 'polypeptide(L)'
;FKQKMRILDYWTLVVIFSNLLHILGAICVIIPDYFVNVASDDLLIGLGTGLIWLSLMKYLQYSNAFYTLPATMLSAGYQILQAAVSAIPIIVGLAFCCMGFFGASWRFSSIHESIIMLFTIMNGDEVQNIYHNLIGISFVLGAGFAYFWVFVSNNLITPTFLAISEDGYIKQSKTSKFDWLEDNIYNDPEEEKAALLEEDGEDEWAHLRHTEDDEESILNVQSDQFLRKAKQAQLVQNKIYLEAQQNPNEGDGFLNHQIQHKLHIQEAMQLDTLKESHRQIMSKRALQIILRVEEFDWNETDI
;
A
#
# COMPACT_ATOMS: atom_id res chain seq x y z
N PHE A 1 4.34 22.21 10.30
CA PHE A 1 4.99 22.09 8.97
C PHE A 1 4.30 21.05 8.08
N LYS A 2 4.08 19.81 8.56
CA LYS A 2 3.36 18.72 7.86
C LYS A 2 1.99 19.13 7.27
N GLN A 3 1.18 19.90 8.01
CA GLN A 3 -0.11 20.42 7.52
C GLN A 3 0.02 21.49 6.42
N LYS A 4 1.12 22.28 6.40
CA LYS A 4 1.37 23.28 5.33
C LYS A 4 1.82 22.61 4.02
N MET A 5 2.56 21.50 4.10
CA MET A 5 2.93 20.70 2.91
C MET A 5 1.74 19.95 2.31
N ARG A 6 0.69 19.66 3.09
CA ARG A 6 -0.56 19.09 2.56
C ARG A 6 -1.33 20.03 1.64
N ILE A 7 -1.09 21.35 1.74
CA ILE A 7 -1.73 22.37 0.89
C ILE A 7 -1.08 22.39 -0.51
N LEU A 8 0.19 21.97 -0.60
CA LEU A 8 0.93 21.93 -1.86
C LEU A 8 0.93 20.48 -2.39
N ASP A 9 -0.12 20.17 -3.16
CA ASP A 9 -0.27 18.89 -3.84
C ASP A 9 0.94 18.62 -4.77
N TYR A 10 1.55 17.44 -4.64
CA TYR A 10 2.73 17.01 -5.41
C TYR A 10 2.50 17.16 -6.91
N TRP A 11 1.31 16.81 -7.40
CA TRP A 11 0.96 16.93 -8.81
C TRP A 11 0.91 18.37 -9.29
N THR A 12 0.47 19.31 -8.45
CA THR A 12 0.48 20.74 -8.78
C THR A 12 1.91 21.24 -8.96
N LEU A 13 2.86 20.72 -8.16
CA LEU A 13 4.28 21.03 -8.31
C LEU A 13 4.84 20.52 -9.66
N VAL A 14 4.47 19.30 -10.07
CA VAL A 14 4.84 18.74 -11.38
C VAL A 14 4.31 19.61 -12.52
N VAL A 15 3.07 20.08 -12.45
CA VAL A 15 2.47 20.97 -13.47
C VAL A 15 3.17 22.33 -13.52
N ILE A 16 3.48 22.94 -12.36
CA ILE A 16 4.22 24.21 -12.31
C ILE A 16 5.60 24.05 -12.95
N PHE A 17 6.32 22.97 -12.59
CA PHE A 17 7.64 22.70 -13.14
C PHE A 17 7.59 22.44 -14.65
N SER A 18 6.59 21.71 -15.12
CA SER A 18 6.35 21.48 -16.54
C SER A 18 6.10 22.77 -17.32
N ASN A 19 5.24 23.65 -16.80
CA ASN A 19 4.96 24.94 -17.42
C ASN A 19 6.22 25.82 -17.47
N LEU A 20 7.08 25.74 -16.45
CA LEU A 20 8.36 26.44 -16.44
C LEU A 20 9.27 25.94 -17.57
N LEU A 21 9.38 24.63 -17.80
CA LEU A 21 10.13 24.07 -18.92
C LEU A 21 9.56 24.51 -20.28
N HIS A 22 8.24 24.56 -20.43
CA HIS A 22 7.60 25.07 -21.65
C HIS A 22 7.85 26.55 -21.88
N ILE A 23 7.80 27.38 -20.84
CA ILE A 23 8.11 28.82 -20.95
C ILE A 23 9.58 29.00 -21.35
N LEU A 24 10.51 28.27 -20.71
CA LEU A 24 11.92 28.32 -21.08
C LEU A 24 12.16 27.83 -22.51
N GLY A 25 11.55 26.71 -22.91
CA GLY A 25 11.60 26.19 -24.27
C GLY A 25 11.05 27.18 -25.29
N ALA A 26 9.90 27.80 -25.01
CA ALA A 26 9.31 28.82 -25.88
C ALA A 26 10.19 30.07 -26.01
N ILE A 27 10.84 30.51 -24.93
CA ILE A 27 11.81 31.61 -24.98
C ILE A 27 13.01 31.23 -25.84
N CYS A 28 13.53 30.00 -25.68
CA CYS A 28 14.64 29.49 -26.49
C CYS A 28 14.30 29.45 -27.99
N VAL A 29 13.07 29.07 -28.36
CA VAL A 29 12.59 29.07 -29.76
C VAL A 29 12.50 30.48 -30.35
N ILE A 30 12.19 31.50 -29.54
CA ILE A 30 12.11 32.90 -30.00
C ILE A 30 13.49 33.52 -30.19
N ILE A 31 14.49 33.05 -29.44
CA ILE A 31 15.87 33.53 -29.56
C ILE A 31 16.49 32.97 -30.85
N PRO A 32 17.11 33.81 -31.70
CA PRO A 32 17.69 33.36 -32.96
C PRO A 32 18.82 32.33 -32.76
N ASP A 33 18.87 31.35 -33.68
CA ASP A 33 19.68 30.12 -33.67
C ASP A 33 21.20 30.30 -33.43
N TYR A 34 21.72 31.52 -33.51
CA TYR A 34 23.13 31.77 -33.25
C TYR A 34 23.50 31.74 -31.75
N PHE A 35 22.53 31.87 -30.86
CA PHE A 35 22.74 31.89 -29.41
C PHE A 35 22.34 30.60 -28.70
N VAL A 36 21.43 29.81 -29.28
CA VAL A 36 20.85 28.62 -28.64
C VAL A 36 20.96 27.44 -29.59
N ASN A 37 21.44 26.31 -29.07
CA ASN A 37 21.48 25.06 -29.83
C ASN A 37 20.07 24.48 -29.96
N VAL A 38 19.64 24.22 -31.20
CA VAL A 38 18.33 23.64 -31.58
C VAL A 38 18.08 22.24 -30.97
N ALA A 39 19.10 21.58 -30.42
CA ALA A 39 18.90 20.33 -29.67
C ALA A 39 18.36 20.57 -28.25
N SER A 40 18.58 21.77 -27.68
CA SER A 40 18.28 22.05 -26.28
C SER A 40 16.83 22.50 -26.06
N ASP A 41 16.25 23.23 -27.00
CA ASP A 41 14.84 23.65 -26.99
C ASP A 41 13.88 22.48 -27.23
N ASP A 42 14.18 21.61 -28.20
CA ASP A 42 13.42 20.37 -28.41
C ASP A 42 13.41 19.48 -27.15
N LEU A 43 14.54 19.38 -26.45
CA LEU A 43 14.64 18.64 -25.19
C LEU A 43 13.80 19.27 -24.08
N LEU A 44 13.83 20.61 -23.93
CA LEU A 44 13.04 21.32 -22.91
C LEU A 44 11.54 21.19 -23.16
N ILE A 45 11.10 21.38 -24.40
CA ILE A 45 9.70 21.25 -24.80
C ILE A 45 9.24 19.79 -24.66
N GLY A 46 10.09 18.83 -25.07
CA GLY A 46 9.82 17.40 -24.93
C GLY A 46 9.67 16.97 -23.47
N LEU A 47 10.61 17.37 -22.60
CA LEU A 47 10.54 17.07 -21.16
C LEU A 47 9.32 17.70 -20.50
N GLY A 48 9.00 18.96 -20.80
CA GLY A 48 7.78 19.60 -20.32
C GLY A 48 6.54 18.82 -20.76
N THR A 49 6.46 18.44 -22.04
CA THR A 49 5.32 17.68 -22.55
C THR A 49 5.17 16.34 -21.83
N GLY A 50 6.27 15.62 -21.60
CA GLY A 50 6.27 14.37 -20.82
C GLY A 50 5.76 14.54 -19.39
N LEU A 51 6.13 15.61 -18.70
CA LEU A 51 5.66 15.91 -17.34
C LEU A 51 4.17 16.27 -17.27
N ILE A 52 3.64 17.00 -18.27
CA ILE A 52 2.19 17.22 -18.38
C ILE A 52 1.44 15.91 -18.59
N TRP A 53 1.93 15.01 -19.44
CA TRP A 53 1.34 13.68 -19.59
C TRP A 53 1.38 12.88 -18.30
N LEU A 54 2.47 12.96 -17.54
CA LEU A 54 2.53 12.35 -16.20
C LEU A 54 1.50 12.94 -15.23
N SER A 55 1.23 14.24 -15.31
CA SER A 55 0.20 14.89 -14.49
C SER A 55 -1.22 14.34 -14.75
N LEU A 56 -1.46 13.68 -15.90
CA LEU A 56 -2.71 13.01 -16.19
C LEU A 56 -3.06 11.95 -15.13
N MET A 57 -2.05 11.35 -14.50
CA MET A 57 -2.20 10.37 -13.41
C MET A 57 -2.97 10.94 -12.21
N LYS A 58 -2.95 12.26 -11.99
CA LYS A 58 -3.80 12.92 -10.99
C LYS A 58 -5.27 12.71 -11.27
N TYR A 59 -5.69 12.84 -12.52
CA TYR A 59 -7.10 12.68 -12.90
C TYR A 59 -7.56 11.23 -12.76
N LEU A 60 -6.66 10.26 -12.94
CA LEU A 60 -6.95 8.84 -12.70
C LEU A 60 -7.27 8.55 -11.22
N GLN A 61 -6.78 9.36 -10.28
CA GLN A 61 -7.10 9.22 -8.85
C GLN A 61 -8.58 9.47 -8.52
N TYR A 62 -9.31 10.17 -9.39
CA TYR A 62 -10.73 10.44 -9.17
C TYR A 62 -11.60 9.20 -9.41
N SER A 63 -11.16 8.29 -10.29
CA SER A 63 -11.85 7.03 -10.56
C SER A 63 -11.53 5.98 -9.49
N ASN A 64 -12.56 5.38 -8.90
CA ASN A 64 -12.40 4.32 -7.89
C ASN A 64 -11.71 3.06 -8.47
N ALA A 65 -11.82 2.81 -9.78
CA ALA A 65 -11.19 1.66 -10.43
C ALA A 65 -9.68 1.84 -10.62
N PHE A 66 -9.23 3.09 -10.82
CA PHE A 66 -7.83 3.38 -11.16
C PHE A 66 -7.07 4.07 -10.02
N TYR A 67 -7.72 4.38 -8.90
CA TYR A 67 -7.10 5.07 -7.77
C TYR A 67 -5.88 4.36 -7.19
N THR A 68 -5.92 3.03 -7.10
CA THR A 68 -4.89 2.22 -6.41
C THR A 68 -3.51 2.38 -7.05
N LEU A 69 -3.43 2.51 -8.37
CA LEU A 69 -2.17 2.56 -9.10
C LEU A 69 -1.36 3.86 -8.85
N PRO A 70 -1.88 5.08 -9.10
CA PRO A 70 -1.18 6.32 -8.80
C PRO A 70 -0.99 6.53 -7.29
N ALA A 71 -1.88 6.03 -6.43
CA ALA A 71 -1.68 6.07 -4.98
C ALA A 71 -0.50 5.19 -4.55
N THR A 72 -0.37 4.00 -5.15
CA THR A 72 0.77 3.09 -4.90
C THR A 72 2.08 3.72 -5.36
N MET A 73 2.12 4.33 -6.56
CA MET A 73 3.34 4.97 -7.06
C MET A 73 3.84 6.07 -6.12
N LEU A 74 2.94 6.84 -5.50
CA LEU A 74 3.31 7.88 -4.53
C LEU A 74 3.77 7.29 -3.18
N SER A 75 3.06 6.27 -2.68
CA SER A 75 3.35 5.65 -1.38
C SER A 75 4.62 4.80 -1.41
N ALA A 76 4.79 3.98 -2.45
CA ALA A 76 5.94 3.12 -2.68
C ALA A 76 7.15 3.90 -3.24
N GLY A 77 6.91 4.99 -3.98
CA GLY A 77 7.95 5.73 -4.67
C GLY A 77 9.07 6.24 -3.76
N TYR A 78 8.73 6.71 -2.54
CA TYR A 78 9.73 7.14 -1.58
C TYR A 78 10.63 5.99 -1.11
N GLN A 79 10.04 4.83 -0.83
CA GLN A 79 10.77 3.64 -0.36
C GLN A 79 11.69 3.10 -1.46
N ILE A 80 11.19 3.05 -2.70
CA ILE A 80 11.97 2.67 -3.89
C ILE A 80 13.13 3.64 -4.09
N LEU A 81 12.90 4.95 -3.93
CA LEU A 81 13.95 5.96 -4.07
C LEU A 81 15.02 5.82 -2.97
N GLN A 82 14.62 5.54 -1.73
CA GLN A 82 15.57 5.28 -0.64
C GLN A 82 16.44 4.04 -0.93
N ALA A 83 15.84 2.96 -1.44
CA ALA A 83 16.56 1.76 -1.86
C ALA A 83 17.47 2.01 -3.08
N ALA A 84 17.04 2.86 -4.02
CA ALA A 84 17.87 3.25 -5.15
C ALA A 84 19.09 4.07 -4.70
N VAL A 85 18.90 5.03 -3.79
CA VAL A 85 19.98 5.86 -3.24
C VAL A 85 21.00 5.02 -2.46
N SER A 86 20.56 4.00 -1.72
CA SER A 86 21.48 3.10 -1.02
C SER A 86 22.29 2.20 -1.96
N ALA A 87 21.79 1.94 -3.17
CA ALA A 87 22.48 1.16 -4.20
C ALA A 87 23.53 1.98 -5.00
N ILE A 88 23.45 3.32 -4.99
CA ILE A 88 24.37 4.19 -5.75
C ILE A 88 25.86 3.91 -5.44
N PRO A 89 26.30 3.83 -4.17
CA PRO A 89 27.72 3.61 -3.86
C PRO A 89 28.25 2.27 -4.40
N ILE A 90 27.40 1.24 -4.43
CA ILE A 90 27.75 -0.08 -4.96
C ILE A 90 27.96 -0.01 -6.47
N ILE A 91 27.03 0.62 -7.20
CA ILE A 91 27.12 0.79 -8.66
C ILE A 91 28.34 1.65 -9.03
N VAL A 92 28.58 2.75 -8.32
CA VAL A 92 29.73 3.62 -8.56
C VAL A 92 31.04 2.90 -8.26
N GLY A 93 31.12 2.16 -7.15
CA GLY A 93 32.31 1.36 -6.80
C GLY A 93 32.61 0.29 -7.85
N LEU A 94 31.57 -0.39 -8.34
CA LEU A 94 31.70 -1.37 -9.42
C LEU A 94 32.10 -0.70 -10.75
N ALA A 95 31.58 0.48 -11.06
CA ALA A 95 31.95 1.22 -12.26
C ALA A 95 33.45 1.58 -12.26
N PHE A 96 33.99 2.05 -11.13
CA PHE A 96 35.43 2.28 -10.99
C PHE A 96 36.25 1.00 -11.11
N CYS A 97 35.76 -0.11 -10.53
CA CYS A 97 36.38 -1.43 -10.67
C CYS A 97 36.45 -1.88 -12.14
N CYS A 98 35.33 -1.77 -12.86
CA CYS A 98 35.25 -2.14 -14.28
C CYS A 98 36.13 -1.25 -15.16
N MET A 99 36.18 0.05 -14.88
CA MET A 99 37.07 0.98 -15.56
C MET A 99 38.53 0.62 -15.34
N GLY A 100 38.92 0.18 -14.13
CA GLY A 100 40.28 -0.25 -13.82
C GLY A 100 40.69 -1.55 -14.54
N PHE A 101 39.83 -2.56 -14.55
CA PHE A 101 40.14 -3.87 -15.16
C PHE A 101 39.90 -3.93 -16.66
N PHE A 102 38.82 -3.33 -17.14
CA PHE A 102 38.35 -3.42 -18.52
C PHE A 102 38.46 -2.11 -19.29
N GLY A 103 39.16 -1.11 -18.76
CA GLY A 103 39.30 0.22 -19.39
C GLY A 103 39.95 0.24 -20.77
N ALA A 104 40.57 -0.87 -21.21
CA ALA A 104 41.01 -1.05 -22.60
C ALA A 104 39.84 -1.19 -23.59
N SER A 105 38.64 -1.56 -23.11
CA SER A 105 37.41 -1.56 -23.90
C SER A 105 36.83 -0.15 -23.96
N TRP A 106 36.40 0.28 -25.14
CA TRP A 106 35.69 1.55 -25.30
C TRP A 106 34.43 1.64 -24.42
N ARG A 107 33.81 0.48 -24.11
CA ARG A 107 32.62 0.36 -23.23
C ARG A 107 32.89 0.65 -21.76
N PHE A 108 34.14 0.49 -21.30
CA PHE A 108 34.54 0.77 -19.91
C PHE A 108 35.63 1.83 -19.83
N SER A 109 35.81 2.60 -20.92
CA SER A 109 36.89 3.59 -21.02
C SER A 109 36.70 4.78 -20.09
N SER A 110 35.47 5.11 -19.72
CA SER A 110 35.14 6.20 -18.79
C SER A 110 34.14 5.72 -17.75
N ILE A 111 34.03 6.47 -16.65
CA ILE A 111 33.04 6.18 -15.59
C ILE A 111 31.60 6.30 -16.11
N HIS A 112 31.33 7.25 -17.00
CA HIS A 112 30.01 7.46 -17.58
C HIS A 112 29.58 6.24 -18.40
N GLU A 113 30.45 5.80 -19.31
CA GLU A 113 30.22 4.60 -20.11
C GLU A 113 30.09 3.36 -19.20
N SER A 114 30.95 3.22 -18.20
CA SER A 114 30.90 2.09 -17.27
C SER A 114 29.56 2.00 -16.51
N ILE A 115 29.01 3.14 -16.05
CA ILE A 115 27.71 3.18 -15.37
C ILE A 115 26.58 2.83 -16.34
N ILE A 116 26.60 3.39 -17.56
CA ILE A 116 25.62 3.06 -18.60
C ILE A 116 25.67 1.56 -18.89
N MET A 117 26.86 1.00 -19.10
CA MET A 117 27.02 -0.42 -19.39
C MET A 117 26.54 -1.31 -18.25
N LEU A 118 26.83 -0.98 -16.99
CA LEU A 118 26.31 -1.71 -15.84
C LEU A 118 24.78 -1.69 -15.80
N PHE A 119 24.16 -0.54 -16.11
CA PHE A 119 22.72 -0.39 -16.21
C PHE A 119 22.13 -1.18 -17.38
N THR A 120 22.76 -1.15 -18.56
CA THR A 120 22.35 -1.91 -19.75
C THR A 120 22.37 -3.41 -19.47
N ILE A 121 23.45 -3.92 -18.86
CA ILE A 121 23.56 -5.34 -18.48
C ILE A 121 22.50 -5.73 -17.43
N MET A 122 22.24 -4.85 -16.45
CA MET A 122 21.22 -5.08 -15.42
C MET A 122 19.82 -5.21 -16.03
N ASN A 123 19.53 -4.50 -17.12
CA ASN A 123 18.28 -4.64 -17.86
C ASN A 123 18.28 -5.81 -18.87
N GLY A 124 19.40 -6.52 -19.00
CA GLY A 124 19.55 -7.65 -19.93
C GLY A 124 19.86 -7.24 -21.37
N ASP A 125 20.20 -5.98 -21.62
CA ASP A 125 20.58 -5.50 -22.95
C ASP A 125 22.09 -5.66 -23.20
N GLU A 126 22.48 -5.79 -24.47
CA GLU A 126 23.86 -5.98 -24.95
C GLU A 126 24.72 -7.08 -24.27
N VAL A 127 24.15 -7.99 -23.47
CA VAL A 127 24.90 -8.94 -22.62
C VAL A 127 25.90 -9.78 -23.43
N GLN A 128 25.47 -10.31 -24.57
CA GLN A 128 26.34 -11.10 -25.45
C GLN A 128 27.46 -10.28 -26.08
N ASN A 129 27.18 -9.02 -26.43
CA ASN A 129 28.16 -8.11 -27.02
C ASN A 129 29.26 -7.83 -25.99
N ILE A 130 28.88 -7.55 -24.76
CA ILE A 130 29.78 -7.26 -23.65
C ILE A 130 30.64 -8.48 -23.32
N TYR A 131 30.03 -9.66 -23.26
CA TYR A 131 30.75 -10.92 -23.06
C TYR A 131 31.86 -11.11 -24.11
N HIS A 132 31.56 -10.91 -25.40
CA HIS A 132 32.54 -11.05 -26.46
C HIS A 132 33.69 -10.03 -26.36
N ASN A 133 33.36 -8.76 -26.03
CA ASN A 133 34.37 -7.71 -25.86
C ASN A 133 35.27 -7.96 -24.65
N LEU A 134 34.72 -8.47 -23.54
CA LEU A 134 35.47 -8.71 -22.31
C LEU A 134 36.42 -9.90 -22.42
N ILE A 135 35.99 -10.96 -23.10
CA ILE A 135 36.86 -12.13 -23.38
C ILE A 135 38.07 -11.73 -24.23
N GLY A 136 37.91 -10.79 -25.15
CA GLY A 136 39.00 -10.28 -25.98
C GLY A 136 40.12 -9.61 -25.16
N ILE A 137 39.82 -9.11 -23.97
CA ILE A 137 40.81 -8.51 -23.05
C ILE A 137 41.34 -9.58 -22.10
N SER A 138 40.44 -10.29 -21.42
CA SER A 138 40.81 -11.33 -20.46
C SER A 138 39.72 -12.38 -20.38
N PHE A 139 40.05 -13.61 -20.78
CA PHE A 139 39.08 -14.71 -20.82
C PHE A 139 38.46 -14.97 -19.43
N VAL A 140 39.29 -15.15 -18.41
CA VAL A 140 38.84 -15.55 -17.06
C VAL A 140 38.09 -14.42 -16.35
N LEU A 141 38.70 -13.24 -16.24
CA LEU A 141 38.08 -12.10 -15.55
C LEU A 141 36.87 -11.57 -16.30
N GLY A 142 36.94 -11.50 -17.63
CA GLY A 142 35.85 -11.01 -18.47
C GLY A 142 34.62 -11.91 -18.43
N ALA A 143 34.79 -13.22 -18.63
CA ALA A 143 33.69 -14.17 -18.53
C ALA A 143 33.15 -14.25 -17.09
N GLY A 144 34.04 -14.32 -16.10
CA GLY A 144 33.67 -14.38 -14.69
C GLY A 144 32.84 -13.18 -14.25
N PHE A 145 33.28 -11.98 -14.60
CA PHE A 145 32.55 -10.74 -14.30
C PHE A 145 31.19 -10.69 -15.00
N ALA A 146 31.12 -10.99 -16.31
CA ALA A 146 29.87 -10.91 -17.06
C ALA A 146 28.79 -11.84 -16.49
N TYR A 147 29.13 -13.10 -16.19
CA TYR A 147 28.18 -14.03 -15.58
C TYR A 147 27.82 -13.63 -14.14
N PHE A 148 28.81 -13.21 -13.35
CA PHE A 148 28.59 -12.77 -11.98
C PHE A 148 27.66 -11.56 -11.91
N TRP A 149 27.92 -10.53 -12.72
CA TRP A 149 27.11 -9.31 -12.70
C TRP A 149 25.69 -9.57 -13.18
N VAL A 150 25.50 -10.32 -14.27
CA VAL A 150 24.14 -10.70 -14.75
C VAL A 150 23.39 -11.51 -13.68
N PHE A 151 24.09 -12.43 -13.00
CA PHE A 151 23.48 -13.20 -11.92
C PHE A 151 23.04 -12.29 -10.77
N VAL A 152 23.92 -11.39 -10.31
CA VAL A 152 23.65 -10.48 -9.21
C VAL A 152 22.54 -9.48 -9.56
N SER A 153 22.62 -8.87 -10.74
CA SER A 153 21.65 -7.87 -11.18
C SER A 153 20.25 -8.48 -11.32
N ASN A 154 20.13 -9.62 -12.01
CA ASN A 154 18.82 -10.16 -12.38
C ASN A 154 18.20 -11.04 -11.28
N ASN A 155 19.00 -11.69 -10.44
CA ASN A 155 18.48 -12.58 -9.39
C ASN A 155 18.47 -11.94 -8.00
N LEU A 156 19.26 -10.90 -7.74
CA LEU A 156 19.25 -10.21 -6.44
C LEU A 156 18.64 -8.81 -6.55
N ILE A 157 19.19 -7.95 -7.42
CA ILE A 157 18.82 -6.53 -7.42
C ILE A 157 17.39 -6.33 -7.95
N THR A 158 17.10 -6.79 -9.17
CA THR A 158 15.77 -6.61 -9.79
C THR A 158 14.63 -7.22 -8.96
N PRO A 159 14.73 -8.46 -8.42
CA PRO A 159 13.68 -9.03 -7.59
C PRO A 159 13.50 -8.29 -6.26
N THR A 160 14.57 -7.72 -5.69
CA THR A 160 14.46 -6.91 -4.46
C THR A 160 13.65 -5.64 -4.71
N PHE A 161 13.90 -4.93 -5.81
CA PHE A 161 13.10 -3.76 -6.19
C PHE A 161 11.64 -4.13 -6.48
N LEU A 162 11.41 -5.30 -7.11
CA LEU A 162 10.06 -5.81 -7.35
C LEU A 162 9.33 -6.09 -6.03
N ALA A 163 9.98 -6.75 -5.06
CA ALA A 163 9.41 -7.03 -3.74
C ALA A 163 9.03 -5.76 -2.98
N ILE A 164 9.90 -4.74 -2.98
CA ILE A 164 9.60 -3.43 -2.36
C ILE A 164 8.40 -2.78 -3.06
N SER A 165 8.31 -2.89 -4.39
CA SER A 165 7.17 -2.35 -5.12
C SER A 165 5.87 -3.10 -4.84
N GLU A 166 5.94 -4.43 -4.68
CA GLU A 166 4.80 -5.28 -4.33
C GLU A 166 4.29 -4.98 -2.91
N ASP A 167 5.19 -4.86 -1.93
CA ASP A 167 4.83 -4.46 -0.57
C ASP A 167 4.13 -3.10 -0.53
N GLY A 168 4.63 -2.15 -1.34
CA GLY A 168 3.99 -0.85 -1.53
C GLY A 168 2.57 -0.95 -2.11
N TYR A 169 2.38 -1.85 -3.08
CA TYR A 169 1.06 -2.11 -3.68
C TYR A 169 0.10 -2.78 -2.70
N ILE A 170 0.54 -3.82 -1.99
CA ILE A 170 -0.30 -4.55 -1.03
C ILE A 170 -0.74 -3.61 0.10
N LYS A 171 0.17 -2.78 0.61
CA LYS A 171 -0.15 -1.77 1.63
C LYS A 171 -1.23 -0.80 1.14
N GLN A 172 -1.09 -0.30 -0.08
CA GLN A 172 -2.06 0.63 -0.66
C GLN A 172 -3.40 -0.03 -1.02
N SER A 173 -3.39 -1.30 -1.46
CA SER A 173 -4.60 -2.05 -1.76
C SER A 173 -5.43 -2.35 -0.51
N LYS A 174 -4.79 -2.46 0.65
CA LYS A 174 -5.47 -2.65 1.94
C LYS A 174 -6.02 -1.33 2.49
N THR A 175 -5.33 -0.21 2.25
CA THR A 175 -5.79 1.11 2.66
C THR A 175 -6.83 1.65 1.68
N SER A 176 -8.11 1.48 2.00
CA SER A 176 -9.21 2.06 1.23
C SER A 176 -9.19 3.59 1.34
N LYS A 177 -9.76 4.28 0.35
CA LYS A 177 -9.92 5.74 0.33
C LYS A 177 -10.70 6.28 1.57
N PHE A 178 -11.34 5.38 2.31
CA PHE A 178 -12.15 5.65 3.49
C PHE A 178 -11.58 5.06 4.80
N ASP A 179 -10.36 4.54 4.83
CA ASP A 179 -9.76 4.03 6.08
C ASP A 179 -9.77 5.09 7.20
N TRP A 180 -9.57 6.36 6.85
CA TRP A 180 -9.64 7.48 7.78
C TRP A 180 -11.06 7.73 8.34
N LEU A 181 -12.11 7.26 7.65
CA LEU A 181 -13.47 7.28 8.21
C LEU A 181 -13.64 6.16 9.23
N GLU A 182 -13.09 4.98 8.98
CA GLU A 182 -13.13 3.88 9.94
C GLU A 182 -12.30 4.21 11.20
N ASP A 183 -11.11 4.78 11.04
CA ASP A 183 -10.25 5.20 12.17
C ASP A 183 -10.90 6.25 13.06
N ASN A 184 -11.68 7.18 12.49
CA ASN A 184 -12.42 8.19 13.27
C ASN A 184 -13.71 7.64 13.90
N ILE A 185 -14.23 6.50 13.41
CA ILE A 185 -15.40 5.83 13.98
C ILE A 185 -14.98 4.86 15.10
N TYR A 186 -13.76 4.30 15.03
CA TYR A 186 -13.24 3.35 16.01
C TYR A 186 -12.44 4.00 17.15
N ASN A 187 -11.77 5.13 16.90
CA ASN A 187 -10.99 5.86 17.92
C ASN A 187 -11.76 7.08 18.43
N ASP A 188 -12.93 6.89 19.02
CA ASP A 188 -13.57 7.95 19.79
C ASP A 188 -12.75 8.17 21.07
N PRO A 189 -12.17 9.36 21.32
CA PRO A 189 -11.30 9.61 22.48
C PRO A 189 -11.97 9.41 23.85
N GLU A 190 -13.30 9.26 23.88
CA GLU A 190 -14.03 8.85 25.10
C GLU A 190 -13.86 7.36 25.43
N GLU A 191 -13.71 6.48 24.43
CA GLU A 191 -13.58 5.03 24.62
C GLU A 191 -12.14 4.63 25.03
N GLU A 192 -11.12 5.31 24.48
CA GLU A 192 -9.71 5.16 24.91
C GLU A 192 -9.50 5.67 26.36
N LYS A 193 -10.18 6.75 26.73
CA LYS A 193 -10.17 7.25 28.13
C LYS A 193 -10.94 6.34 29.08
N ALA A 194 -12.02 5.71 28.63
CA ALA A 194 -12.76 4.74 29.44
C ALA A 194 -11.92 3.47 29.69
N ALA A 195 -11.21 2.98 28.67
CA ALA A 195 -10.31 1.83 28.80
C ALA A 195 -9.12 2.10 29.74
N LEU A 196 -8.51 3.30 29.66
CA LEU A 196 -7.43 3.70 30.58
C LEU A 196 -7.91 3.91 32.03
N LEU A 197 -9.19 4.27 32.23
CA LEU A 197 -9.79 4.39 33.56
C LEU A 197 -10.22 3.04 34.16
N GLU A 198 -10.50 2.04 33.33
CA GLU A 198 -10.74 0.66 33.78
C GLU A 198 -9.42 -0.02 34.21
N GLU A 199 -8.31 0.22 33.49
CA GLU A 199 -7.00 -0.39 33.80
C GLU A 199 -6.41 0.11 35.15
N ASP A 200 -6.62 1.39 35.52
CA ASP A 200 -6.18 1.95 36.81
C ASP A 200 -7.11 1.53 37.99
N GLY A 201 -8.28 0.96 37.73
CA GLY A 201 -9.29 0.59 38.74
C GLY A 201 -9.29 -0.88 39.16
N GLU A 202 -8.65 -1.78 38.40
CA GLU A 202 -8.67 -3.22 38.63
C GLU A 202 -7.61 -3.71 39.66
N ASP A 203 -6.56 -2.93 39.91
CA ASP A 203 -5.48 -3.32 40.81
C ASP A 203 -5.87 -3.34 42.31
N GLU A 204 -6.97 -2.69 42.71
CA GLU A 204 -7.37 -2.56 44.11
C GLU A 204 -8.37 -3.63 44.60
N TRP A 205 -8.96 -4.43 43.70
CA TRP A 205 -10.00 -5.43 44.06
C TRP A 205 -9.70 -6.88 43.64
N ALA A 206 -8.57 -7.14 42.99
CA ALA A 206 -8.21 -8.44 42.41
C ALA A 206 -7.91 -9.57 43.43
N HIS A 207 -7.99 -9.32 44.74
CA HIS A 207 -7.57 -10.29 45.76
C HIS A 207 -8.72 -11.01 46.48
N LEU A 208 -10.00 -10.71 46.18
CA LEU A 208 -11.12 -11.18 47.00
C LEU A 208 -12.27 -11.88 46.27
N ARG A 209 -12.18 -12.15 44.97
CA ARG A 209 -13.21 -12.92 44.26
C ARG A 209 -12.60 -13.91 43.28
N HIS A 210 -12.28 -15.09 43.78
CA HIS A 210 -12.30 -16.29 42.96
C HIS A 210 -13.30 -17.26 43.58
N THR A 211 -14.37 -17.50 42.84
CA THR A 211 -14.91 -18.79 42.40
C THR A 211 -16.41 -18.61 42.19
N GLU A 212 -16.88 -18.82 40.95
CA GLU A 212 -18.27 -18.86 40.43
C GLU A 212 -18.76 -17.69 39.54
N ASP A 213 -18.19 -16.48 39.61
CA ASP A 213 -18.67 -15.32 38.80
C ASP A 213 -17.95 -15.14 37.43
N ASP A 214 -16.95 -15.95 37.12
CA ASP A 214 -16.06 -15.73 35.96
C ASP A 214 -16.66 -16.21 34.61
N GLU A 215 -17.64 -17.13 34.60
CA GLU A 215 -18.24 -17.61 33.34
C GLU A 215 -19.46 -16.79 32.89
N GLU A 216 -20.25 -16.26 33.84
CA GLU A 216 -21.42 -15.41 33.53
C GLU A 216 -20.98 -14.01 33.09
N SER A 217 -19.84 -13.52 33.59
CA SER A 217 -19.22 -12.27 33.15
C SER A 217 -18.70 -12.36 31.71
N ILE A 218 -18.05 -13.46 31.32
CA ILE A 218 -17.57 -13.68 29.94
C ILE A 218 -18.75 -13.77 28.95
N LEU A 219 -19.84 -14.45 29.33
CA LEU A 219 -21.05 -14.54 28.52
C LEU A 219 -21.78 -13.20 28.38
N ASN A 220 -21.84 -12.41 29.45
CA ASN A 220 -22.44 -11.07 29.41
C ASN A 220 -21.62 -10.09 28.58
N VAL A 221 -20.28 -10.09 28.72
CA VAL A 221 -19.37 -9.25 27.92
C VAL A 221 -19.44 -9.61 26.43
N GLN A 222 -19.51 -10.90 26.09
CA GLN A 222 -19.74 -11.32 24.69
C GLN A 222 -21.11 -10.91 24.16
N SER A 223 -22.16 -10.96 24.99
CA SER A 223 -23.50 -10.51 24.59
C SER A 223 -23.58 -9.00 24.38
N ASP A 224 -22.85 -8.22 25.19
CA ASP A 224 -22.81 -6.77 25.11
C ASP A 224 -21.99 -6.29 23.90
N GLN A 225 -20.84 -6.92 23.63
CA GLN A 225 -20.09 -6.68 22.40
C GLN A 225 -20.92 -7.00 21.15
N PHE A 226 -21.78 -8.02 21.22
CA PHE A 226 -22.69 -8.37 20.13
C PHE A 226 -23.82 -7.35 19.95
N LEU A 227 -24.44 -6.91 21.05
CA LEU A 227 -25.50 -5.90 21.03
C LEU A 227 -24.96 -4.57 20.47
N ARG A 228 -23.71 -4.22 20.80
CA ARG A 228 -23.01 -3.05 20.26
C ARG A 228 -22.80 -3.16 18.74
N LYS A 229 -22.31 -4.30 18.25
CA LYS A 229 -22.14 -4.55 16.79
C LYS A 229 -23.48 -4.51 16.03
N ALA A 230 -24.56 -5.04 16.61
CA ALA A 230 -25.89 -4.99 16.01
C ALA A 230 -26.44 -3.55 15.94
N LYS A 231 -26.23 -2.75 16.99
CA LYS A 231 -26.65 -1.34 17.04
C LYS A 231 -25.85 -0.48 16.06
N GLN A 232 -24.55 -0.76 15.90
CA GLN A 232 -23.69 -0.12 14.90
C GLN A 232 -24.12 -0.44 13.46
N ALA A 233 -24.46 -1.70 13.16
CA ALA A 233 -24.99 -2.09 11.86
C ALA A 233 -26.30 -1.34 11.51
N GLN A 234 -27.21 -1.21 12.49
CA GLN A 234 -28.44 -0.41 12.32
C GLN A 234 -28.17 1.08 12.08
N LEU A 235 -27.16 1.66 12.73
CA LEU A 235 -26.78 3.06 12.53
C LEU A 235 -26.21 3.32 11.14
N VAL A 236 -25.34 2.43 10.64
CA VAL A 236 -24.81 2.49 9.27
C VAL A 236 -25.94 2.37 8.25
N GLN A 237 -26.89 1.45 8.47
CA GLN A 237 -28.05 1.27 7.60
C GLN A 237 -28.95 2.53 7.57
N ASN A 238 -29.24 3.13 8.73
CA ASN A 238 -30.01 4.38 8.79
C ASN A 238 -29.28 5.54 8.11
N LYS A 239 -27.95 5.61 8.19
CA LYS A 239 -27.16 6.67 7.55
C LYS A 239 -27.19 6.55 6.03
N ILE A 240 -27.06 5.33 5.49
CA ILE A 240 -27.20 5.06 4.05
C ILE A 240 -28.61 5.42 3.56
N TYR A 241 -29.64 5.13 4.36
CA TYR A 241 -31.03 5.48 4.02
C TYR A 241 -31.27 7.00 4.02
N LEU A 242 -30.67 7.74 4.98
CA LEU A 242 -30.75 9.20 5.05
C LEU A 242 -29.98 9.88 3.90
N GLU A 243 -28.81 9.36 3.53
CA GLU A 243 -28.03 9.84 2.38
C GLU A 243 -28.78 9.60 1.05
N ALA A 244 -29.49 8.47 0.94
CA ALA A 244 -30.36 8.18 -0.21
C ALA A 244 -31.60 9.11 -0.28
N GLN A 245 -32.12 9.57 0.87
CA GLN A 245 -33.24 10.54 0.90
C GLN A 245 -32.82 11.98 0.64
N GLN A 246 -31.59 12.37 1.00
CA GLN A 246 -31.10 13.75 0.84
C GLN A 246 -30.75 14.12 -0.61
N ASN A 247 -30.59 13.15 -1.52
CA ASN A 247 -30.25 13.42 -2.92
C ASN A 247 -31.16 12.68 -3.93
N PRO A 248 -32.46 13.04 -4.01
CA PRO A 248 -33.44 12.34 -4.86
C PRO A 248 -33.33 12.63 -6.37
N ASN A 249 -32.42 13.53 -6.80
CA ASN A 249 -32.37 14.04 -8.17
C ASN A 249 -31.24 13.47 -9.04
N GLU A 250 -30.35 12.62 -8.52
CA GLU A 250 -29.43 11.83 -9.37
C GLU A 250 -30.17 10.58 -9.86
N GLY A 251 -30.93 10.77 -10.95
CA GLY A 251 -31.61 9.71 -11.66
C GLY A 251 -30.62 8.72 -12.26
N ASP A 252 -30.54 7.53 -11.67
CA ASP A 252 -30.38 6.28 -12.40
C ASP A 252 -30.98 5.15 -11.56
N GLY A 253 -32.14 4.63 -11.98
CA GLY A 253 -32.82 3.51 -11.33
C GLY A 253 -31.95 2.25 -11.20
N PHE A 254 -30.83 2.19 -11.94
CA PHE A 254 -29.83 1.13 -11.87
C PHE A 254 -28.94 1.20 -10.62
N LEU A 255 -28.55 2.41 -10.20
CA LEU A 255 -27.74 2.61 -8.98
C LEU A 255 -28.59 2.34 -7.73
N ASN A 256 -29.86 2.77 -7.75
CA ASN A 256 -30.79 2.50 -6.65
C ASN A 256 -31.09 1.00 -6.51
N HIS A 257 -31.23 0.27 -7.63
CA HIS A 257 -31.37 -1.19 -7.61
C HIS A 257 -30.10 -1.91 -7.13
N GLN A 258 -28.90 -1.45 -7.51
CA GLN A 258 -27.64 -2.03 -7.01
C GLN A 258 -27.43 -1.77 -5.52
N ILE A 259 -27.80 -0.58 -5.03
CA ILE A 259 -27.75 -0.24 -3.60
C ILE A 259 -28.76 -1.11 -2.83
N GLN A 260 -30.00 -1.23 -3.30
CA GLN A 260 -31.02 -2.10 -2.69
C GLN A 260 -30.60 -3.58 -2.69
N HIS A 261 -30.00 -4.07 -3.77
CA HIS A 261 -29.51 -5.44 -3.86
C HIS A 261 -28.32 -5.70 -2.93
N LYS A 262 -27.38 -4.74 -2.81
CA LYS A 262 -26.29 -4.82 -1.83
C LYS A 262 -26.82 -4.76 -0.40
N LEU A 263 -27.85 -3.96 -0.13
CA LEU A 263 -28.51 -3.89 1.17
C LEU A 263 -29.13 -5.23 1.55
N HIS A 264 -29.89 -5.86 0.65
CA HIS A 264 -30.52 -7.15 0.91
C HIS A 264 -29.51 -8.30 1.08
N ILE A 265 -28.41 -8.31 0.32
CA ILE A 265 -27.33 -9.29 0.53
C ILE A 265 -26.68 -9.10 1.90
N GLN A 266 -26.48 -7.85 2.31
CA GLN A 266 -25.89 -7.53 3.60
C GLN A 266 -26.84 -7.89 4.77
N GLU A 267 -28.14 -7.64 4.62
CA GLU A 267 -29.18 -8.08 5.57
C GLU A 267 -29.24 -9.60 5.68
N ALA A 268 -29.20 -10.33 4.56
CA ALA A 268 -29.22 -11.80 4.57
C ALA A 268 -27.96 -12.37 5.24
N MET A 269 -26.80 -11.80 4.94
CA MET A 269 -25.52 -12.23 5.54
C MET A 269 -25.48 -11.92 7.05
N GLN A 270 -26.02 -10.78 7.48
CA GLN A 270 -26.17 -10.43 8.89
C GLN A 270 -27.18 -11.34 9.61
N LEU A 271 -28.30 -11.68 8.97
CA LEU A 271 -29.28 -12.59 9.54
C LEU A 271 -28.73 -14.02 9.67
N ASP A 272 -27.94 -14.49 8.71
CA ASP A 272 -27.34 -15.82 8.74
C ASP A 272 -26.21 -15.91 9.76
N THR A 273 -25.35 -14.88 9.86
CA THR A 273 -24.35 -14.80 10.93
C THR A 273 -25.00 -14.72 12.32
N LEU A 274 -26.13 -14.03 12.44
CA LEU A 274 -26.92 -13.95 13.68
C LEU A 274 -27.56 -15.29 14.05
N LYS A 275 -28.15 -15.99 13.07
CA LYS A 275 -28.71 -17.35 13.27
C LYS A 275 -27.64 -18.35 13.66
N GLU A 276 -26.47 -18.31 13.01
CA GLU A 276 -25.40 -19.25 13.28
C GLU A 276 -24.76 -19.02 14.65
N SER A 277 -24.60 -17.75 15.05
CA SER A 277 -24.14 -17.38 16.40
C SER A 277 -25.16 -17.81 17.46
N HIS A 278 -26.46 -17.62 17.22
CA HIS A 278 -27.52 -18.09 18.13
C HIS A 278 -27.52 -19.62 18.25
N ARG A 279 -27.28 -20.34 17.14
CA ARG A 279 -27.13 -21.80 17.13
C ARG A 279 -25.95 -22.25 18.00
N GLN A 280 -24.82 -21.55 17.92
CA GLN A 280 -23.64 -21.86 18.74
C GLN A 280 -23.88 -21.62 20.23
N ILE A 281 -24.55 -20.51 20.59
CA ILE A 281 -24.91 -20.22 21.99
C ILE A 281 -25.87 -21.28 22.53
N MET A 282 -26.89 -21.65 21.76
CA MET A 282 -27.87 -22.68 22.16
C MET A 282 -27.24 -24.07 22.25
N SER A 283 -26.31 -24.41 21.36
CA SER A 283 -25.53 -25.65 21.41
C SER A 283 -24.67 -25.74 22.68
N LYS A 284 -23.98 -24.65 23.04
CA LYS A 284 -23.18 -24.58 24.27
C LYS A 284 -24.05 -24.71 25.52
N ARG A 285 -25.22 -24.05 25.56
CA ARG A 285 -26.19 -24.20 26.66
C ARG A 285 -26.74 -25.62 26.76
N ALA A 286 -27.03 -26.28 25.64
CA ALA A 286 -27.48 -27.66 25.64
C ALA A 286 -26.40 -28.62 26.17
N LEU A 287 -25.14 -28.43 25.78
CA LEU A 287 -24.00 -29.18 26.29
C LEU A 287 -23.79 -29.00 27.80
N GLN A 288 -23.92 -27.77 28.30
CA GLN A 288 -23.85 -27.50 29.74
C GLN A 288 -24.97 -28.18 30.53
N ILE A 289 -26.19 -28.24 29.98
CA ILE A 289 -27.30 -28.96 30.62
C ILE A 289 -27.04 -30.48 30.64
N ILE A 290 -26.53 -31.04 29.54
CA ILE A 290 -26.19 -32.47 29.47
C ILE A 290 -25.09 -32.83 30.48
N LEU A 291 -24.01 -32.05 30.53
CA LEU A 291 -22.92 -32.26 31.50
C LEU A 291 -23.41 -32.17 32.96
N ARG A 292 -24.32 -31.24 33.24
CA ARG A 292 -24.90 -31.07 34.58
C ARG A 292 -25.86 -32.21 34.96
N VAL A 293 -26.52 -32.84 33.98
CA VAL A 293 -27.33 -34.04 34.19
C VAL A 293 -26.44 -35.28 34.40
N GLU A 294 -25.31 -35.36 33.69
CA GLU A 294 -24.35 -36.45 33.83
C GLU A 294 -23.65 -36.42 35.20
N GLU A 295 -23.24 -35.24 35.70
CA GLU A 295 -22.73 -35.06 37.07
C GLU A 295 -23.74 -35.41 38.17
N PHE A 296 -25.05 -35.29 37.89
CA PHE A 296 -26.11 -35.64 38.82
C PHE A 296 -26.28 -37.17 38.95
N ASP A 297 -26.08 -37.92 37.85
CA ASP A 297 -26.25 -39.39 37.80
C ASP A 297 -25.10 -40.13 38.52
N TRP A 298 -23.87 -39.56 38.53
CA TRP A 298 -22.73 -40.10 39.27
C TRP A 298 -22.82 -39.90 40.79
N ASN A 299 -23.64 -38.95 41.27
CA ASN A 299 -23.82 -38.70 42.71
C ASN A 299 -24.94 -39.56 43.34
N GLU A 300 -25.80 -40.21 42.56
CA GLU A 300 -26.84 -41.12 43.08
C GLU A 300 -26.40 -42.59 43.15
N THR A 301 -25.19 -42.95 42.67
CA THR A 301 -24.68 -44.33 42.69
C THR A 301 -23.76 -44.68 43.87
N ASP A 302 -23.53 -43.73 44.79
CA ASP A 302 -22.74 -43.90 46.03
C ASP A 302 -23.58 -43.87 47.33
N ILE A 303 -24.78 -44.49 47.31
CA ILE A 303 -25.58 -44.82 48.52
C ILE A 303 -25.96 -46.30 48.52
#